data_AF-A0A5J4TM72-F1
#
_entry.id   AF-A0A5J4TM72-F1
#
_cell.length_a   1.000
_cell.length_b   1.000
_cell.length_c   1.000
_cell.angle_alpha   90.00
_cell.angle_beta   90.00
_cell.angle_gamma   90.00
#
_symmetry.space_group_name_H-M   'P 1'
#
loop_
_entity.id
_entity.type
_entity.pdbx_description
1 polymer ?
#
loop_
_entity_poly.entity_id
_entity_poly.type
_entity_poly.pdbx_seq_one_letter_code
_entity_poly.pdbx_strand_id
1 'polypeptide(L)'
;MFASIIIIDDVFEFLNTNDQFIIHVSEGQYDHDLFVYDRFKDDSYPSVDIASEGNALINITGQQTPIGKIIVSFSKFNVDFGDLYFLIDDDKSSLKFSSCNLFKNAGSNAINTYSLAIVNHGSLILEKVNIDGDNLKGNEPLIQATSPKLIQFTSLTVTNITLTLGNTSPLLLSVTELKQESNIAISDVYVKQNTAGNQSQAGIIFIHAIED
;
A
#
# COMPACT_ATOMS: atom_id res chain seq x y z
N MET A 1 -2.04 -32.47 -0.29
CA MET A 1 -0.78 -31.79 0.04
C MET A 1 -1.20 -30.49 0.72
N PHE A 2 -1.08 -30.40 2.03
CA PHE A 2 -1.43 -29.17 2.75
C PHE A 2 -0.25 -28.21 2.57
N ALA A 3 -0.45 -27.11 1.85
CA ALA A 3 0.51 -26.02 1.87
C ALA A 3 0.53 -25.49 3.31
N SER A 4 1.65 -25.64 4.01
CA SER A 4 1.84 -25.00 5.30
C SER A 4 1.95 -23.51 5.07
N ILE A 5 1.00 -22.74 5.60
CA ILE A 5 1.10 -21.28 5.66
C ILE A 5 2.20 -20.95 6.67
N ILE A 6 3.13 -20.09 6.29
CA ILE A 6 4.24 -19.63 7.14
C ILE A 6 3.90 -18.23 7.65
N ILE A 7 3.96 -18.04 8.97
CA ILE A 7 3.77 -16.72 9.59
C ILE A 7 5.11 -16.01 9.57
N ILE A 8 5.19 -14.87 8.88
CA ILE A 8 6.43 -14.07 8.81
C ILE A 8 6.58 -13.16 10.06
N ASP A 9 5.48 -12.94 10.77
CA ASP A 9 5.36 -11.94 11.83
C ASP A 9 6.12 -12.30 13.11
N ASP A 10 6.48 -13.56 13.33
CA ASP A 10 7.30 -13.97 14.48
C ASP A 10 8.64 -13.20 14.52
N VAL A 11 9.17 -12.80 13.36
CA VAL A 11 10.41 -12.03 13.29
C VAL A 11 10.23 -10.61 13.83
N PHE A 12 9.01 -10.06 13.75
CA PHE A 12 8.72 -8.71 14.22
C PHE A 12 8.81 -8.58 15.75
N GLU A 13 8.71 -9.70 16.48
CA GLU A 13 8.89 -9.69 17.94
C GLU A 13 10.31 -9.29 18.37
N PHE A 14 11.28 -9.43 17.47
CA PHE A 14 12.69 -9.15 17.75
C PHE A 14 13.13 -7.75 17.28
N LEU A 15 12.25 -6.97 16.67
CA LEU A 15 12.54 -5.64 16.11
C LEU A 15 12.40 -4.52 17.15
N ASN A 16 13.12 -4.61 18.26
CA ASN A 16 13.00 -3.70 19.40
C ASN A 16 14.12 -2.65 19.49
N THR A 17 14.83 -2.42 18.39
CA THR A 17 15.91 -1.44 18.26
C THR A 17 15.72 -0.58 17.00
N ASN A 18 16.43 0.53 16.87
CA ASN A 18 16.44 1.35 15.64
C ASN A 18 17.34 0.75 14.54
N ASP A 19 17.53 -0.56 14.53
CA ASP A 19 18.42 -1.24 13.58
C ASP A 19 17.72 -1.50 12.24
N GLN A 20 18.53 -1.80 11.22
CA GLN A 20 18.05 -2.30 9.93
C GLN A 20 18.09 -3.83 9.92
N PHE A 21 16.97 -4.42 9.51
CA PHE A 21 16.77 -5.85 9.39
C PHE A 21 16.43 -6.21 7.96
N ILE A 22 17.00 -7.31 7.47
CA ILE A 22 16.67 -7.86 6.16
C ILE A 22 16.19 -9.29 6.36
N ILE A 23 14.97 -9.57 5.93
CA ILE A 23 14.31 -10.86 6.03
C ILE A 23 14.19 -11.44 4.63
N HIS A 24 14.89 -12.54 4.39
CA HIS A 24 14.79 -13.28 3.14
C HIS A 24 13.83 -14.46 3.34
N VAL A 25 12.85 -14.59 2.44
CA VAL A 25 11.92 -15.71 2.44
C VAL A 25 12.00 -16.51 1.15
N SER A 26 11.79 -17.82 1.24
CA SER A 26 11.77 -18.71 0.08
C SER A 26 10.46 -18.56 -0.71
N GLU A 27 10.35 -19.29 -1.82
CA GLU A 27 9.04 -19.52 -2.43
C GLU A 27 8.04 -20.10 -1.43
N GLY A 28 6.76 -19.73 -1.57
CA GLY A 28 5.72 -20.17 -0.65
C GLY A 28 4.58 -19.17 -0.47
N GLN A 29 3.68 -19.50 0.45
CA GLN A 29 2.58 -18.64 0.86
C GLN A 29 2.76 -18.25 2.33
N TYR A 30 2.68 -16.96 2.58
CA TYR A 30 2.89 -16.34 3.88
C TYR A 30 1.66 -15.56 4.28
N ASP A 31 1.39 -15.50 5.57
CA ASP A 31 0.42 -14.56 6.14
C ASP A 31 1.19 -13.44 6.85
N HIS A 32 0.68 -12.22 6.70
CA HIS A 32 1.17 -11.01 7.35
C HIS A 32 -0.01 -10.34 8.06
N ASP A 33 -0.10 -10.56 9.37
CA ASP A 33 -1.14 -10.00 10.22
C ASP A 33 -0.81 -8.54 10.52
N LEU A 34 -1.69 -7.62 10.09
CA LEU A 34 -1.51 -6.19 10.35
C LEU A 34 -1.49 -5.83 11.84
N PHE A 35 -2.01 -6.68 12.73
CA PHE A 35 -1.93 -6.47 14.17
C PHE A 35 -0.49 -6.42 14.69
N VAL A 36 0.48 -7.00 13.97
CA VAL A 36 1.89 -6.95 14.35
C VAL A 36 2.41 -5.52 14.55
N TYR A 37 1.83 -4.55 13.81
CA TYR A 37 2.23 -3.16 13.87
C TYR A 37 1.81 -2.42 15.14
N ASP A 38 0.90 -3.00 15.93
CA ASP A 38 0.49 -2.45 17.24
C ASP A 38 1.70 -2.20 18.16
N ARG A 39 2.74 -3.02 18.01
CA ARG A 39 4.00 -2.92 18.77
C ARG A 39 4.74 -1.61 18.49
N PHE A 40 4.72 -1.12 17.25
CA PHE A 40 5.46 0.10 16.88
C PHE A 40 4.71 1.40 17.20
N LYS A 41 3.61 1.36 17.96
CA LYS A 41 2.93 2.58 18.40
C LYS A 41 3.85 3.48 19.24
N ASP A 42 4.57 2.87 20.19
CA ASP A 42 5.37 3.58 21.18
C ASP A 42 6.88 3.31 21.09
N ASP A 43 7.31 2.37 20.23
CA ASP A 43 8.69 1.91 20.13
C ASP A 43 9.63 2.81 19.28
N SER A 44 10.90 2.39 19.17
CA SER A 44 11.90 2.88 18.22
C SER A 44 11.45 2.70 16.76
N TYR A 45 12.13 3.35 15.81
CA TYR A 45 11.94 3.22 14.35
C TYR A 45 12.88 2.17 13.74
N PRO A 46 12.57 0.85 13.81
CA PRO A 46 13.32 -0.12 13.03
C PRO A 46 13.06 0.08 11.53
N SER A 47 14.01 -0.39 10.73
CA SER A 47 13.82 -0.55 9.30
C SER A 47 13.83 -2.03 8.96
N VAL A 48 12.83 -2.49 8.21
CA VAL A 48 12.66 -3.91 7.86
C VAL A 48 12.47 -4.03 6.35
N ASP A 49 13.38 -4.74 5.71
CA ASP A 49 13.28 -5.12 4.30
C ASP A 49 12.94 -6.60 4.19
N ILE A 50 11.74 -6.90 3.69
CA ILE A 50 11.27 -8.26 3.47
C ILE A 50 11.38 -8.55 1.96
N ALA A 51 12.16 -9.56 1.61
CA ALA A 51 12.45 -9.91 0.23
C ALA A 51 12.18 -11.39 -0.04
N SER A 52 11.41 -11.67 -1.09
CA SER A 52 11.32 -13.03 -1.60
C SER A 52 12.50 -13.37 -2.52
N GLU A 53 13.06 -14.55 -2.33
CA GLU A 53 14.07 -15.15 -3.22
C GLU A 53 13.43 -16.02 -4.32
N GLY A 54 12.11 -16.17 -4.33
CA GLY A 54 11.38 -17.00 -5.28
C GLY A 54 9.97 -16.47 -5.56
N ASN A 55 9.09 -17.35 -6.05
CA ASN A 55 7.69 -16.99 -6.22
C ASN A 55 6.98 -17.09 -4.86
N ALA A 56 6.80 -15.94 -4.19
CA ALA A 56 6.06 -15.88 -2.94
C ALA A 56 4.76 -15.09 -3.06
N LEU A 57 3.75 -15.57 -2.33
CA LEU A 57 2.50 -14.88 -2.07
C LEU A 57 2.48 -14.48 -0.59
N ILE A 58 2.13 -13.23 -0.31
CA ILE A 58 1.82 -12.77 1.04
C ILE A 58 0.34 -12.36 1.11
N ASN A 59 -0.39 -12.95 2.05
CA ASN A 59 -1.77 -12.57 2.33
C ASN A 59 -1.75 -11.59 3.50
N ILE A 60 -2.31 -10.41 3.29
CA ILE A 60 -2.53 -9.44 4.34
C ILE A 60 -3.77 -9.88 5.13
N THR A 61 -3.61 -10.10 6.43
CA THR A 61 -4.65 -10.66 7.29
C THR A 61 -4.79 -9.86 8.59
N GLY A 62 -5.73 -10.29 9.44
CA GLY A 62 -5.88 -9.79 10.80
C GLY A 62 -6.62 -8.46 10.91
N GLN A 63 -6.39 -7.76 12.03
CA GLN A 63 -7.09 -6.51 12.33
C GLN A 63 -6.32 -5.30 11.79
N GLN A 64 -7.03 -4.44 11.07
CA GLN A 64 -6.50 -3.16 10.60
C GLN A 64 -5.86 -2.36 11.73
N THR A 65 -4.54 -2.16 11.64
CA THR A 65 -3.74 -1.39 12.59
C THR A 65 -2.80 -0.47 11.79
N PRO A 66 -2.60 0.81 12.18
CA PRO A 66 -1.60 1.66 11.55
C PRO A 66 -0.20 1.05 11.68
N ILE A 67 0.69 1.26 10.70
CA ILE A 67 2.03 0.68 10.73
C ILE A 67 2.91 1.20 11.90
N GLY A 68 2.50 2.30 12.55
CA GLY A 68 3.23 2.90 13.67
C GLY A 68 4.60 3.44 13.25
N LYS A 69 5.53 3.50 14.20
CA LYS A 69 6.89 4.01 14.03
C LYS A 69 7.80 2.95 13.39
N ILE A 70 7.59 2.65 12.11
CA ILE A 70 8.41 1.69 11.36
C ILE A 70 8.65 2.14 9.93
N ILE A 71 9.80 1.73 9.37
CA ILE A 71 10.07 1.77 7.94
C ILE A 71 10.04 0.33 7.43
N VAL A 72 9.02 -0.05 6.66
CA VAL A 72 8.84 -1.43 6.18
C VAL A 72 8.81 -1.48 4.66
N SER A 73 9.54 -2.43 4.08
CA SER A 73 9.54 -2.71 2.65
C SER A 73 9.22 -4.18 2.36
N PHE A 74 8.40 -4.39 1.32
CA PHE A 74 8.16 -5.69 0.73
C PHE A 74 8.68 -5.70 -0.71
N SER A 75 9.42 -6.75 -1.08
CA SER A 75 9.97 -6.86 -2.44
C SER A 75 9.80 -8.24 -3.06
N LYS A 76 9.47 -8.24 -4.37
CA LYS A 76 9.30 -9.45 -5.21
C LYS A 76 8.16 -10.37 -4.77
N PHE A 77 7.08 -9.79 -4.25
CA PHE A 77 5.89 -10.54 -3.81
C PHE A 77 4.71 -10.38 -4.76
N ASN A 78 3.89 -11.42 -4.83
CA ASN A 78 2.47 -11.28 -5.07
C ASN A 78 1.82 -10.95 -3.71
N VAL A 79 1.08 -9.85 -3.60
CA VAL A 79 0.48 -9.38 -2.35
C VAL A 79 -1.02 -9.35 -2.50
N ASP A 80 -1.70 -10.20 -1.73
CA ASP A 80 -3.15 -10.23 -1.62
C ASP A 80 -3.59 -9.43 -0.40
N PHE A 81 -4.27 -8.32 -0.62
CA PHE A 81 -4.72 -7.43 0.45
C PHE A 81 -5.98 -7.94 1.18
N GLY A 82 -6.66 -8.97 0.68
CA GLY A 82 -7.96 -9.35 1.21
C GLY A 82 -8.93 -8.17 1.19
N ASP A 83 -9.59 -7.88 2.31
CA ASP A 83 -10.43 -6.67 2.49
C ASP A 83 -9.72 -5.55 3.27
N LEU A 84 -8.39 -5.64 3.45
CA LEU A 84 -7.59 -4.74 4.29
C LEU A 84 -6.86 -3.67 3.46
N TYR A 85 -6.20 -2.76 4.18
CA TYR A 85 -5.37 -1.69 3.64
C TYR A 85 -4.20 -1.37 4.57
N PHE A 86 -3.25 -0.56 4.14
CA PHE A 86 -2.23 -0.01 5.05
C PHE A 86 -2.58 1.41 5.47
N LEU A 87 -2.42 1.71 6.76
CA LEU A 87 -2.62 3.05 7.32
C LEU A 87 -1.28 3.58 7.84
N ILE A 88 -0.87 4.75 7.33
CA ILE A 88 0.44 5.36 7.57
C ILE A 88 0.23 6.73 8.25
N ASP A 89 0.20 6.71 9.58
CA ASP A 89 -0.18 7.86 10.41
C ASP A 89 0.98 8.58 11.09
N ASP A 90 2.21 8.06 10.99
CA ASP A 90 3.38 8.68 11.61
C ASP A 90 4.28 9.33 10.55
N ASP A 91 4.76 10.54 10.80
CA ASP A 91 5.49 11.38 9.83
C ASP A 91 6.86 10.81 9.43
N LYS A 92 7.42 9.89 10.20
CA LYS A 92 8.68 9.21 9.89
C LYS A 92 8.49 7.76 9.45
N SER A 93 7.26 7.25 9.56
CA SER A 93 6.94 5.92 9.06
C SER A 93 6.94 5.87 7.54
N SER A 94 7.27 4.69 7.00
CA SER A 94 7.26 4.48 5.56
C SER A 94 6.88 3.06 5.20
N LEU A 95 6.06 2.94 4.16
CA LEU A 95 5.74 1.67 3.50
C LEU A 95 6.27 1.70 2.08
N LYS A 96 7.01 0.66 1.70
CA LYS A 96 7.53 0.47 0.35
C LYS A 96 7.14 -0.87 -0.24
N PHE A 97 6.60 -0.87 -1.46
CA PHE A 97 6.49 -2.06 -2.30
C PHE A 97 7.45 -1.93 -3.49
N SER A 98 8.26 -2.96 -3.74
CA SER A 98 9.20 -2.99 -4.86
C SER A 98 9.13 -4.29 -5.67
N SER A 99 8.92 -4.18 -6.98
CA SER A 99 8.80 -5.35 -7.87
C SER A 99 7.67 -6.29 -7.44
N CYS A 100 6.56 -5.74 -6.96
CA CYS A 100 5.42 -6.50 -6.44
C CYS A 100 4.22 -6.46 -7.39
N ASN A 101 3.40 -7.51 -7.35
CA ASN A 101 2.04 -7.49 -7.91
C ASN A 101 1.06 -7.37 -6.75
N LEU A 102 0.22 -6.33 -6.74
CA LEU A 102 -0.76 -6.07 -5.68
C LEU A 102 -2.17 -6.32 -6.21
N PHE A 103 -2.97 -7.08 -5.46
CA PHE A 103 -4.34 -7.41 -5.81
C PHE A 103 -5.19 -7.68 -4.55
N LYS A 104 -6.49 -7.90 -4.74
CA LYS A 104 -7.40 -8.39 -3.70
C LYS A 104 -8.11 -9.63 -4.22
N ASN A 105 -8.01 -10.74 -3.50
CA ASN A 105 -8.71 -12.00 -3.82
C ASN A 105 -9.88 -12.29 -2.88
N ALA A 106 -10.38 -11.29 -2.14
CA ALA A 106 -11.48 -11.44 -1.17
C ALA A 106 -12.88 -11.63 -1.80
N GLY A 107 -12.98 -12.28 -2.96
CA GLY A 107 -14.25 -12.54 -3.65
C GLY A 107 -14.61 -11.48 -4.71
N SER A 108 -15.85 -10.96 -4.66
CA SER A 108 -16.39 -10.00 -5.65
C SER A 108 -16.10 -8.53 -5.34
N ASN A 109 -15.26 -8.25 -4.34
CA ASN A 109 -14.95 -6.90 -3.92
C ASN A 109 -13.88 -6.30 -4.84
N ALA A 110 -14.12 -5.09 -5.32
CA ALA A 110 -13.13 -4.38 -6.11
C ALA A 110 -11.89 -4.05 -5.28
N ILE A 111 -10.74 -3.94 -5.95
CA ILE A 111 -9.49 -3.61 -5.28
C ILE A 111 -9.57 -2.25 -4.53
N ASN A 112 -10.40 -1.34 -5.05
CA ASN A 112 -10.70 -0.02 -4.54
C ASN A 112 -12.10 0.09 -3.89
N THR A 113 -12.65 -1.01 -3.36
CA THR A 113 -13.76 -0.94 -2.38
C THR A 113 -13.33 -0.13 -1.15
N TYR A 114 -12.07 -0.33 -0.74
CA TYR A 114 -11.30 0.53 0.15
C TYR A 114 -9.98 0.86 -0.57
N SER A 115 -9.36 2.00 -0.25
CA SER A 115 -7.99 2.32 -0.68
C SER A 115 -7.04 1.17 -0.32
N LEU A 116 -5.99 0.93 -1.11
CA LEU A 116 -4.90 0.02 -0.75
C LEU A 116 -4.03 0.59 0.36
N ALA A 117 -3.87 1.92 0.36
CA ALA A 117 -3.15 2.64 1.39
C ALA A 117 -3.82 3.98 1.69
N ILE A 118 -3.81 4.35 2.97
CA ILE A 118 -4.18 5.67 3.48
C ILE A 118 -2.94 6.26 4.15
N VAL A 119 -2.49 7.42 3.67
CA VAL A 119 -1.24 8.08 4.12
C VAL A 119 -1.57 9.43 4.74
N ASN A 120 -1.64 9.50 6.07
CA ASN A 120 -1.98 10.74 6.77
C ASN A 120 -0.75 11.60 7.12
N HIS A 121 0.42 11.01 7.27
CA HIS A 121 1.63 11.78 7.61
C HIS A 121 2.93 11.20 7.03
N GLY A 122 3.05 9.87 6.92
CA GLY A 122 4.30 9.23 6.53
C GLY A 122 4.54 9.16 5.03
N SER A 123 5.21 8.09 4.61
CA SER A 123 5.67 7.92 3.23
C SER A 123 5.17 6.64 2.59
N LEU A 124 4.66 6.72 1.37
CA LEU A 124 4.34 5.57 0.52
C LEU A 124 5.20 5.57 -0.74
N ILE A 125 5.88 4.45 -0.99
CA ILE A 125 6.77 4.27 -2.13
C ILE A 125 6.34 3.03 -2.91
N LEU A 126 5.98 3.19 -4.19
CA LEU A 126 5.68 2.11 -5.11
C LEU A 126 6.71 2.11 -6.25
N GLU A 127 7.50 1.05 -6.34
CA GLU A 127 8.58 0.90 -7.32
C GLU A 127 8.39 -0.39 -8.13
N LYS A 128 8.28 -0.31 -9.46
CA LYS A 128 8.08 -1.50 -10.34
C LYS A 128 6.88 -2.34 -9.89
N VAL A 129 5.78 -1.68 -9.57
CA VAL A 129 4.58 -2.31 -9.03
C VAL A 129 3.54 -2.49 -10.13
N ASN A 130 2.87 -3.65 -10.13
CA ASN A 130 1.68 -3.89 -10.95
C ASN A 130 0.46 -4.01 -10.04
N ILE A 131 -0.65 -3.39 -10.44
CA ILE A 131 -1.94 -3.44 -9.74
C ILE A 131 -3.02 -3.80 -10.74
N ASP A 132 -3.77 -4.86 -10.47
CA ASP A 132 -4.91 -5.30 -11.28
C ASP A 132 -6.20 -5.29 -10.46
N GLY A 133 -7.23 -4.58 -10.94
CA GLY A 133 -8.52 -4.46 -10.26
C GLY A 133 -9.62 -5.39 -10.77
N ASP A 134 -9.32 -6.26 -11.74
CA ASP A 134 -10.25 -7.25 -12.29
C ASP A 134 -11.59 -6.68 -12.82
N ASN A 135 -11.60 -5.38 -13.18
CA ASN A 135 -12.77 -4.62 -13.67
C ASN A 135 -13.95 -4.59 -12.69
N LEU A 136 -13.71 -4.90 -11.42
CA LEU A 136 -14.70 -4.78 -10.37
C LEU A 136 -14.90 -3.30 -10.01
N LYS A 137 -16.14 -2.94 -9.65
CA LYS A 137 -16.53 -1.55 -9.38
C LYS A 137 -16.28 -1.18 -7.91
N GLY A 138 -15.33 -0.30 -7.66
CA GLY A 138 -15.08 0.28 -6.33
C GLY A 138 -15.54 1.73 -6.23
N ASN A 139 -15.32 2.32 -5.05
CA ASN A 139 -15.79 3.68 -4.73
C ASN A 139 -14.69 4.62 -4.28
N GLU A 140 -13.52 4.08 -3.94
CA GLU A 140 -12.41 4.86 -3.40
C GLU A 140 -11.30 5.03 -4.46
N PRO A 141 -10.45 6.06 -4.33
CA PRO A 141 -9.15 6.05 -5.01
C PRO A 141 -8.32 4.85 -4.53
N LEU A 142 -7.38 4.38 -5.34
CA LEU A 142 -6.44 3.34 -4.88
C LEU A 142 -5.60 3.79 -3.68
N ILE A 143 -5.25 5.07 -3.62
CA ILE A 143 -4.42 5.66 -2.57
C ILE A 143 -5.08 6.96 -2.12
N GLN A 144 -5.30 7.07 -0.82
CA GLN A 144 -5.69 8.32 -0.17
C GLN A 144 -4.49 8.87 0.60
N ALA A 145 -4.34 10.18 0.57
CA ALA A 145 -3.37 10.85 1.41
C ALA A 145 -3.92 12.18 1.92
N THR A 146 -3.62 12.47 3.18
CA THR A 146 -3.82 13.75 3.83
C THR A 146 -2.45 14.13 4.36
N SER A 147 -1.91 15.33 4.17
CA SER A 147 -0.61 15.72 4.76
C SER A 147 0.56 14.71 4.63
N PRO A 148 0.73 13.97 3.51
CA PRO A 148 1.79 12.95 3.42
C PRO A 148 3.17 13.61 3.41
N LYS A 149 4.17 12.96 3.98
CA LYS A 149 5.57 13.40 3.82
C LYS A 149 6.09 13.10 2.41
N LEU A 150 5.80 11.90 1.91
CA LEU A 150 6.23 11.49 0.57
C LEU A 150 5.22 10.52 -0.05
N ILE A 151 4.81 10.82 -1.29
CA ILE A 151 4.20 9.82 -2.18
C ILE A 151 5.13 9.69 -3.38
N GLN A 152 5.67 8.49 -3.60
CA GLN A 152 6.56 8.23 -4.72
C GLN A 152 6.13 7.03 -5.55
N PHE A 153 5.90 7.25 -6.84
CA PHE A 153 5.67 6.19 -7.82
C PHE A 153 6.78 6.19 -8.88
N THR A 154 7.39 5.02 -9.08
CA THR A 154 8.43 4.80 -10.09
C THR A 154 8.14 3.47 -10.79
N SER A 155 7.80 3.51 -12.07
CA SER A 155 7.40 2.32 -12.85
C SER A 155 6.18 1.63 -12.22
N LEU A 156 5.03 2.29 -12.25
CA LEU A 156 3.76 1.76 -11.73
C LEU A 156 2.80 1.44 -12.88
N THR A 157 2.31 0.20 -12.94
CA THR A 157 1.25 -0.20 -13.88
C THR A 157 -0.04 -0.47 -13.13
N VAL A 158 -1.12 0.20 -13.54
CA VAL A 158 -2.45 0.06 -12.96
C VAL A 158 -3.43 -0.31 -14.07
N THR A 159 -4.07 -1.46 -13.93
CA THR A 159 -5.00 -2.00 -14.93
C THR A 159 -6.35 -2.37 -14.32
N ASN A 160 -7.41 -2.28 -15.14
CA ASN A 160 -8.74 -2.80 -14.83
C ASN A 160 -9.37 -2.26 -13.53
N ILE A 161 -9.02 -1.04 -13.12
CA ILE A 161 -9.67 -0.34 -12.02
C ILE A 161 -10.92 0.37 -12.54
N THR A 162 -12.05 0.15 -11.88
CA THR A 162 -13.31 0.80 -12.23
C THR A 162 -13.91 1.49 -11.01
N LEU A 163 -14.26 2.77 -11.17
CA LEU A 163 -15.10 3.49 -10.21
C LEU A 163 -16.58 3.33 -10.55
N THR A 164 -17.44 3.36 -9.54
CA THR A 164 -18.90 3.42 -9.73
C THR A 164 -19.32 4.69 -10.48
N LEU A 165 -20.43 4.60 -11.22
CA LEU A 165 -20.96 5.74 -11.97
C LEU A 165 -21.40 6.85 -11.01
N GLY A 166 -21.07 8.11 -11.32
CA GLY A 166 -21.38 9.25 -10.45
C GLY A 166 -20.33 9.51 -9.36
N ASN A 167 -19.30 8.66 -9.26
CA ASN A 167 -18.22 8.84 -8.30
C ASN A 167 -17.37 10.08 -8.63
N THR A 168 -16.96 10.83 -7.61
CA THR A 168 -16.16 12.06 -7.70
C THR A 168 -14.69 11.85 -7.35
N SER A 169 -14.33 10.71 -6.78
CA SER A 169 -12.96 10.38 -6.37
C SER A 169 -12.05 10.25 -7.59
N PRO A 170 -10.77 10.67 -7.47
CA PRO A 170 -9.77 10.30 -8.46
C PRO A 170 -9.54 8.78 -8.44
N LEU A 171 -9.05 8.21 -9.55
CA LEU A 171 -8.88 6.76 -9.65
C LEU A 171 -7.66 6.24 -8.88
N LEU A 172 -6.51 6.92 -9.00
CA LEU A 172 -5.24 6.45 -8.45
C LEU A 172 -4.91 7.10 -7.12
N LEU A 173 -4.83 8.43 -7.07
CA LEU A 173 -4.32 9.16 -5.92
C LEU A 173 -5.19 10.37 -5.61
N SER A 174 -5.65 10.47 -4.37
CA SER A 174 -6.29 11.66 -3.81
C SER A 174 -5.43 12.23 -2.69
N VAL A 175 -4.93 13.46 -2.85
CA VAL A 175 -4.20 14.19 -1.80
C VAL A 175 -5.00 15.41 -1.38
N THR A 176 -5.41 15.49 -0.11
CA THR A 176 -6.30 16.55 0.38
C THR A 176 -5.61 17.68 1.11
N GLU A 177 -4.37 17.52 1.57
CA GLU A 177 -3.64 18.58 2.29
C GLU A 177 -2.13 18.47 2.02
N LEU A 178 -1.64 18.97 0.88
CA LEU A 178 -0.20 18.97 0.63
C LEU A 178 0.45 20.16 1.33
N LYS A 179 1.32 19.90 2.32
CA LYS A 179 2.09 20.90 3.07
C LYS A 179 3.41 21.23 2.35
N GLN A 180 4.06 22.34 2.70
CA GLN A 180 5.28 22.81 2.03
C GLN A 180 6.44 21.80 2.04
N GLU A 181 6.56 20.98 3.09
CA GLU A 181 7.61 19.95 3.22
C GLU A 181 7.22 18.59 2.61
N SER A 182 5.98 18.46 2.13
CA SER A 182 5.48 17.25 1.47
C SER A 182 5.99 17.16 0.03
N ASN A 183 6.34 15.95 -0.41
CA ASN A 183 6.76 15.71 -1.80
C ASN A 183 5.89 14.65 -2.49
N ILE A 184 5.53 14.90 -3.74
CA ILE A 184 4.87 13.94 -4.63
C ILE A 184 5.74 13.77 -5.87
N ALA A 185 6.30 12.58 -6.05
CA ALA A 185 7.16 12.24 -7.18
C ALA A 185 6.55 11.10 -7.99
N ILE A 186 6.15 11.38 -9.24
CA ILE A 186 5.46 10.40 -10.08
C ILE A 186 6.20 10.29 -11.41
N SER A 187 6.66 9.08 -11.72
CA SER A 187 7.45 8.79 -12.92
C SER A 187 7.11 7.41 -13.47
N ASP A 188 7.02 7.32 -14.80
CA ASP A 188 6.77 6.05 -15.52
C ASP A 188 5.50 5.32 -15.02
N VAL A 189 4.37 6.04 -14.97
CA VAL A 189 3.09 5.48 -14.51
C VAL A 189 2.16 5.23 -15.69
N TYR A 190 1.66 4.00 -15.81
CA TYR A 190 0.73 3.58 -16.85
C TYR A 190 -0.60 3.15 -16.24
N VAL A 191 -1.65 3.89 -16.58
CA VAL A 191 -3.03 3.62 -16.15
C VAL A 191 -3.81 3.18 -17.39
N LYS A 192 -4.03 1.87 -17.57
CA LYS A 192 -4.64 1.29 -18.78
C LYS A 192 -5.95 0.55 -18.47
N GLN A 193 -6.93 0.65 -19.38
CA GLN A 193 -8.22 -0.06 -19.26
C GLN A 193 -8.97 0.27 -17.96
N ASN A 194 -8.86 1.52 -17.51
CA ASN A 194 -9.48 1.99 -16.27
C ASN A 194 -10.68 2.89 -16.56
N THR A 195 -11.68 2.85 -15.68
CA THR A 195 -12.86 3.71 -15.75
C THR A 195 -12.84 4.66 -14.56
N ALA A 196 -12.44 5.91 -14.78
CA ALA A 196 -12.61 6.97 -13.80
C ALA A 196 -14.10 7.34 -13.63
N GLY A 197 -14.43 8.03 -12.52
CA GLY A 197 -15.75 8.62 -12.35
C GLY A 197 -16.06 9.64 -13.45
N ASN A 198 -17.33 10.03 -13.57
CA ASN A 198 -17.81 10.92 -14.64
C ASN A 198 -18.07 12.37 -14.18
N GLN A 199 -17.54 12.75 -13.01
CA GLN A 199 -17.69 14.09 -12.42
C GLN A 199 -16.44 14.94 -12.63
N SER A 200 -16.54 16.26 -12.46
CA SER A 200 -15.44 17.21 -12.73
C SER A 200 -14.17 16.98 -11.89
N GLN A 201 -14.30 16.34 -10.74
CA GLN A 201 -13.20 15.98 -9.83
C GLN A 201 -12.68 14.55 -10.05
N ALA A 202 -13.36 13.75 -10.88
CA ALA A 202 -12.99 12.38 -11.17
C ALA A 202 -11.86 12.32 -12.20
N GLY A 203 -10.65 12.61 -11.74
CA GLY A 203 -9.41 12.46 -12.50
C GLY A 203 -8.72 11.12 -12.25
N ILE A 204 -7.50 10.96 -12.74
CA ILE A 204 -6.62 9.87 -12.30
C ILE A 204 -5.93 10.25 -10.98
N ILE A 205 -5.51 11.51 -10.85
CA ILE A 205 -4.84 12.06 -9.68
C ILE A 205 -5.50 13.38 -9.32
N PHE A 206 -5.72 13.61 -8.03
CA PHE A 206 -6.12 14.88 -7.47
C PHE A 206 -5.14 15.28 -6.36
N ILE A 207 -4.68 16.53 -6.38
CA ILE A 207 -3.78 17.08 -5.36
C ILE A 207 -4.33 18.45 -4.96
N HIS A 208 -4.71 18.59 -3.69
CA HIS A 208 -5.02 19.85 -3.04
C HIS A 208 -3.82 20.29 -2.22
N ALA A 209 -3.10 21.31 -2.70
CA ALA A 209 -2.07 21.99 -1.93
C ALA A 209 -2.72 23.11 -1.12
N ILE A 210 -2.31 23.22 0.14
CA ILE A 210 -2.70 24.32 1.01
C ILE A 210 -1.57 25.34 0.93
N GLU A 211 -1.91 26.59 0.58
CA GLU A 211 -0.99 27.71 0.74
C GLU A 211 -0.98 28.13 2.21
N ASP A 212 0.20 28.22 2.82
CA ASP A 212 0.40 28.85 4.13
C ASP A 212 0.23 30.38 4.04
#